data_AF-A0A2I0KAK8-F1
#
_entry.id   AF-A0A2I0KAK8-F1
#
_cell.length_a   1.000
_cell.length_b   1.000
_cell.length_c   1.000
_cell.angle_alpha   90.00
_cell.angle_beta   90.00
_cell.angle_gamma   90.00
#
_symmetry.space_group_name_H-M   'P 1'
#
loop_
_entity.id
_entity.type
_entity.pdbx_description
1 polymer ?
#
loop_
_entity_poly.entity_id
_entity_poly.type
_entity_poly.pdbx_seq_one_letter_code
_entity_poly.pdbx_strand_id
1 'polypeptide(L)'
;MTGRRGMLVRAANGRGVMYQARNTKDVTMEMVNMHEKQLFMDGKKLVAIISEAGSAGVSLQADRRAINQRRRVHLTLELPWSADRAIQQFGRTHRSNQASAPEYRLLFTNLGGERRFASIVAKRLETLGALTQGDRRAGPSLSAYNYDSTYGKKALMMMYRGIMEQDALPVVPPGCSPEEPDKIQNFILKAKAALVSVGIVRDTVLGNGKDNFKFSGRIIDSDMHDIGRFLNRLLGLPPEIQNRLFELFVSILDLTVQNARIEGHLDSGIVDIRANLIELQGTPKTVHVDQMSGASTVLFTFTLDRGIMWETASSLLDERQKDGVGSSSDGFYESKREWLGKRHYVLAFESSTSGMFKIVRPTVGESVREMPLSELKSKYRKLASLEKARSGWEDEYELSSKQCMHGPNCKLGSYCTVGRRLQEVNVLGGLILPVWGTIEKALAKQARQSHKRLRVVRIETTTDKQRIVGLFIPNSAVESVLQDLAWVQDIED
;
A
#
# COMPACT_ATOMS: atom_id res chain seq x y z
N MET A 1 30.67 19.24 11.33
CA MET A 1 29.98 20.51 11.68
C MET A 1 29.01 20.24 12.82
N THR A 2 29.44 20.53 14.04
CA THR A 2 28.64 20.30 15.26
C THR A 2 28.80 21.48 16.23
N GLY A 3 27.97 21.53 17.27
CA GLY A 3 28.13 22.49 18.38
C GLY A 3 29.23 22.12 19.39
N ARG A 4 29.93 21.01 19.20
CA ARG A 4 30.99 20.55 20.13
C ARG A 4 32.28 21.34 19.93
N ARG A 5 32.99 21.62 21.03
CA ARG A 5 34.25 22.38 21.03
C ARG A 5 35.50 21.53 20.78
N GLY A 6 35.45 20.25 21.10
CA GLY A 6 36.54 19.30 20.86
C GLY A 6 36.08 18.00 20.24
N MET A 7 37.05 17.16 19.92
CA MET A 7 36.91 15.86 19.26
C MET A 7 37.91 14.86 19.84
N LEU A 8 37.63 13.58 19.69
CA LEU A 8 38.58 12.51 20.01
C LEU A 8 39.29 12.09 18.73
N VAL A 9 40.62 12.12 18.75
CA VAL A 9 41.47 11.73 17.61
C VAL A 9 42.31 10.54 18.04
N ARG A 10 42.41 9.53 17.18
CA ARG A 10 43.30 8.38 17.44
C ARG A 10 44.75 8.88 17.44
N ALA A 11 45.50 8.54 18.49
CA ALA A 11 46.88 8.97 18.61
C ALA A 11 47.74 8.41 17.47
N ALA A 12 48.71 9.19 16.99
CA ALA A 12 49.57 8.80 15.87
C ALA A 12 50.40 7.53 16.15
N ASN A 13 50.63 7.23 17.44
CA ASN A 13 51.29 6.02 17.91
C ASN A 13 50.38 4.77 17.94
N GLY A 14 49.13 4.88 17.46
CA GLY A 14 48.15 3.79 17.40
C GLY A 14 47.54 3.37 18.75
N ARG A 15 48.06 3.87 19.88
CA ARG A 15 47.61 3.49 21.23
C ARG A 15 46.69 4.56 21.81
N GLY A 16 45.39 4.31 21.70
CA GLY A 16 44.35 5.09 22.37
C GLY A 16 43.79 6.27 21.58
N VAL A 17 42.93 7.03 22.24
CA VAL A 17 42.26 8.23 21.73
C VAL A 17 42.64 9.43 22.60
N MET A 18 42.95 10.56 21.98
CA MET A 18 43.28 11.81 22.67
C MET A 18 42.22 12.86 22.36
N TYR A 19 41.88 13.65 23.37
CA TYR A 19 41.01 14.81 23.18
C TYR A 19 41.78 15.95 22.53
N GLN A 20 41.22 16.53 21.48
CA GLN A 20 41.78 17.66 20.76
C GLN A 20 40.69 18.71 20.53
N ALA A 21 41.05 19.99 20.63
CA ALA A 21 40.17 21.07 20.22
C ALA A 21 39.91 21.01 18.70
N ARG A 22 38.73 21.43 18.26
CA ARG A 22 38.35 21.36 16.84
C ARG A 22 38.95 22.48 15.98
N ASN A 23 39.39 23.57 16.60
CA ASN A 23 40.10 24.63 15.90
C ASN A 23 41.54 24.23 15.59
N THR A 24 42.00 24.66 14.43
CA THR A 24 43.43 24.66 14.10
C THR A 24 44.03 26.01 14.51
N LYS A 25 45.36 26.15 14.44
CA LYS A 25 46.04 27.42 14.73
C LYS A 25 45.53 28.56 13.81
N ASP A 26 45.08 28.23 12.61
CA ASP A 26 44.73 29.19 11.56
C ASP A 26 43.22 29.46 11.42
N VAL A 27 42.36 28.74 12.18
CA VAL A 27 40.90 28.88 12.07
C VAL A 27 40.30 29.07 13.45
N THR A 28 39.64 30.22 13.66
CA THR A 28 38.96 30.51 14.92
C THR A 28 37.82 29.53 15.18
N MET A 29 37.50 29.29 16.46
CA MET A 29 36.43 28.36 16.86
C MET A 29 35.07 28.66 16.22
N GLU A 30 34.76 29.93 15.96
CA GLU A 30 33.52 30.37 15.32
C GLU A 30 33.48 30.00 13.83
N MET A 31 34.63 30.04 13.15
CA MET A 31 34.76 29.76 11.72
C MET A 31 34.96 28.28 11.39
N VAL A 32 35.25 27.42 12.39
CA VAL A 32 35.53 25.99 12.16
C VAL A 32 34.43 25.32 11.34
N ASN A 33 33.15 25.56 11.63
CA ASN A 33 32.07 24.92 10.88
C ASN A 33 32.00 25.38 9.42
N MET A 34 32.31 26.66 9.14
CA MET A 34 32.37 27.19 7.77
C MET A 34 33.59 26.67 7.01
N HIS A 35 34.73 26.56 7.68
CA HIS A 35 35.92 25.96 7.11
C HIS A 35 35.69 24.48 6.76
N GLU A 36 35.12 23.70 7.68
CA GLU A 36 34.76 22.29 7.45
C GLU A 36 33.77 22.11 6.30
N LYS A 37 32.76 23.00 6.20
CA LYS A 37 31.84 23.04 5.07
C LYS A 37 32.59 23.27 3.77
N GLN A 38 33.50 24.25 3.72
CA GLN A 38 34.25 24.57 2.50
C GLN A 38 35.10 23.39 2.05
N LEU A 39 35.83 22.74 2.96
CA LEU A 39 36.61 21.53 2.66
C LEU A 39 35.75 20.41 2.06
N PHE A 40 34.51 20.26 2.52
CA PHE A 40 33.58 19.30 1.94
C PHE A 40 33.10 19.73 0.54
N MET A 41 32.73 20.99 0.34
CA MET A 41 32.26 21.53 -0.94
C MET A 41 33.36 21.63 -2.00
N ASP A 42 34.62 21.73 -1.59
CA ASP A 42 35.81 21.67 -2.46
C ASP A 42 36.21 20.22 -2.78
N GLY A 43 35.60 19.23 -2.13
CA GLY A 43 35.89 17.80 -2.35
C GLY A 43 37.14 17.29 -1.62
N LYS A 44 37.79 18.13 -0.79
CA LYS A 44 38.91 17.73 0.08
C LYS A 44 38.47 16.77 1.19
N LYS A 45 37.21 16.88 1.62
CA LYS A 45 36.55 15.93 2.53
C LYS A 45 35.35 15.29 1.83
N LEU A 46 35.23 13.98 1.96
CA LEU A 46 34.14 13.20 1.33
C LEU A 46 32.94 13.00 2.25
N VAL A 47 33.13 13.14 3.56
CA VAL A 47 32.11 12.89 4.58
C VAL A 47 31.92 14.15 5.40
N ALA A 48 30.67 14.53 5.59
CA ALA A 48 30.26 15.62 6.47
C ALA A 48 29.30 15.09 7.53
N ILE A 49 29.67 15.27 8.80
CA ILE A 49 28.78 14.98 9.93
C ILE A 49 28.15 16.30 10.38
N ILE A 50 26.83 16.36 10.41
CA ILE A 50 26.07 17.52 10.87
C ILE A 50 25.26 17.16 12.13
N SER A 51 25.20 18.09 13.07
CA SER A 51 24.25 18.03 14.19
C SER A 51 23.29 19.21 14.12
N GLU A 52 22.15 19.14 14.79
CA GLU A 52 21.18 20.24 14.85
C GLU A 52 21.85 21.57 15.25
N ALA A 53 22.59 21.57 16.37
CA ALA A 53 23.30 22.74 16.89
C ALA A 53 24.41 23.31 15.98
N GLY A 54 24.87 22.57 14.97
CA GLY A 54 25.99 22.98 14.12
C GLY A 54 25.64 23.14 12.63
N SER A 55 24.36 22.97 12.28
CA SER A 55 23.89 22.93 10.88
C SER A 55 23.03 24.12 10.48
N ALA A 56 22.72 25.03 11.41
CA ALA A 56 22.04 26.29 11.12
C ALA A 56 22.81 27.07 10.03
N GLY A 57 22.12 27.53 8.99
CA GLY A 57 22.71 28.24 7.85
C GLY A 57 23.60 27.42 6.91
N VAL A 58 23.91 26.15 7.20
CA VAL A 58 24.81 25.33 6.37
C VAL A 58 24.09 24.77 5.15
N SER A 59 24.77 24.78 4.00
CA SER A 59 24.32 24.28 2.71
C SER A 59 25.34 23.28 2.17
N LEU A 60 24.92 22.03 1.97
CA LEU A 60 25.76 20.89 1.58
C LEU A 60 25.22 20.15 0.34
N GLN A 61 24.25 20.73 -0.38
CA GLN A 61 23.77 20.16 -1.64
C GLN A 61 24.89 19.98 -2.66
N ALA A 62 24.65 19.16 -3.68
CA ALA A 62 25.53 19.08 -4.85
C ALA A 62 25.39 20.35 -5.71
N ASP A 63 25.78 21.52 -5.19
CA ASP A 63 25.58 22.82 -5.83
C ASP A 63 26.36 22.87 -7.16
N ARG A 64 25.70 23.29 -8.25
CA ARG A 64 26.33 23.44 -9.57
C ARG A 64 27.50 24.43 -9.59
N ARG A 65 27.60 25.31 -8.60
CA ARG A 65 28.70 26.28 -8.44
C ARG A 65 29.87 25.74 -7.64
N ALA A 66 29.70 24.60 -6.97
CA ALA A 66 30.77 24.01 -6.17
C ALA A 66 31.59 23.02 -7.01
N ILE A 67 32.84 22.80 -6.59
CA ILE A 67 33.74 21.80 -7.20
C ILE A 67 33.19 20.39 -6.95
N ASN A 68 32.79 20.09 -5.70
CA ASN A 68 32.23 18.80 -5.35
C ASN A 68 30.74 18.71 -5.71
N GLN A 69 30.45 18.22 -6.92
CA GLN A 69 29.08 17.98 -7.41
C GLN A 69 28.61 16.53 -7.26
N ARG A 70 29.34 15.68 -6.54
CA ARG A 70 28.98 14.26 -6.34
C ARG A 70 27.58 14.14 -5.71
N ARG A 71 26.81 13.11 -6.11
CA ARG A 71 25.49 12.84 -5.51
C ARG A 71 25.60 12.70 -4.00
N ARG A 72 24.72 13.40 -3.28
CA ARG A 72 24.70 13.36 -1.81
C ARG A 72 23.97 12.12 -1.34
N VAL A 73 24.58 11.37 -0.42
CA VAL A 73 23.90 10.32 0.35
C VAL A 73 23.78 10.84 1.78
N HIS A 74 22.56 11.20 2.19
CA HIS A 74 22.27 11.75 3.50
C HIS A 74 21.83 10.61 4.44
N LEU A 75 22.72 10.26 5.36
CA LEU A 75 22.45 9.27 6.41
C LEU A 75 21.91 9.97 7.65
N THR A 76 20.69 9.65 8.06
CA THR A 76 20.08 10.18 9.29
C THR A 76 20.15 9.12 10.37
N LEU A 77 21.05 9.32 11.33
CA LEU A 77 21.28 8.41 12.45
C LEU A 77 20.21 8.54 13.54
N GLU A 78 19.69 9.74 13.72
CA GLU A 78 18.66 10.06 14.70
C GLU A 78 17.65 10.99 14.02
N LEU A 79 16.39 10.56 13.96
CA LEU A 79 15.32 11.41 13.45
C LEU A 79 14.96 12.47 14.49
N PRO A 80 14.89 13.76 14.12
CA PRO A 80 14.41 14.78 15.01
C PRO A 80 12.99 14.46 15.50
N TRP A 81 12.74 14.78 16.77
CA TRP A 81 11.44 14.63 17.42
C TRP A 81 10.32 15.47 16.76
N SER A 82 10.71 16.48 15.99
CA SER A 82 9.81 17.31 15.17
C SER A 82 10.08 17.06 13.69
N ALA A 83 9.01 16.80 12.94
CA ALA A 83 9.09 16.68 11.50
C ALA A 83 9.64 17.96 10.85
N ASP A 84 9.24 19.15 11.31
CA ASP A 84 9.72 20.42 10.76
C ASP A 84 11.24 20.54 10.90
N ARG A 85 11.80 20.07 12.03
CA ARG A 85 13.25 19.98 12.22
C ARG A 85 13.88 18.96 11.28
N ALA A 86 13.24 17.81 11.05
CA ALA A 86 13.70 16.81 10.08
C ALA A 86 13.75 17.39 8.65
N ILE A 87 12.71 18.11 8.23
CA ILE A 87 12.65 18.79 6.92
C ILE A 87 13.74 19.86 6.82
N GLN A 88 13.93 20.67 7.87
CA GLN A 88 15.02 21.64 7.91
C GLN A 88 16.40 20.99 7.82
N GLN A 89 16.58 19.77 8.36
CA GLN A 89 17.80 18.99 8.21
C GLN A 89 17.97 18.44 6.78
N PHE A 90 16.91 17.92 6.16
CA PHE A 90 16.94 17.45 4.78
C PHE A 90 17.21 18.60 3.78
N GLY A 91 16.67 19.79 4.04
CA GLY A 91 16.94 21.01 3.27
C GLY A 91 18.41 21.49 3.30
N ARG A 92 19.27 20.87 4.15
CA ARG A 92 20.72 21.12 4.11
C ARG A 92 21.37 20.47 2.90
N THR A 93 20.82 19.38 2.39
CA THR A 93 21.34 18.64 1.24
C THR A 93 20.45 18.71 0.00
N HIS A 94 19.21 19.21 0.13
CA HIS A 94 18.25 19.34 -0.96
C HIS A 94 17.89 20.80 -1.23
N ARG A 95 18.30 21.36 -2.37
CA ARG A 95 18.02 22.75 -2.79
C ARG A 95 17.92 22.88 -4.32
N SER A 96 17.28 23.95 -4.81
CA SER A 96 16.93 24.14 -6.22
C SER A 96 18.13 24.17 -7.19
N ASN A 97 19.32 24.60 -6.75
CA ASN A 97 20.52 24.66 -7.61
C ASN A 97 21.42 23.41 -7.55
N GLN A 98 20.86 22.25 -7.22
CA GLN A 98 21.63 21.01 -7.13
C GLN A 98 21.81 20.34 -8.51
N ALA A 99 23.01 19.86 -8.80
CA ALA A 99 23.33 19.06 -9.99
C ALA A 99 22.63 17.69 -9.97
N SER A 100 22.40 17.14 -8.77
CA SER A 100 21.72 15.86 -8.55
C SER A 100 20.93 15.90 -7.25
N ALA A 101 19.81 15.18 -7.20
CA ALA A 101 19.04 15.00 -5.98
C ALA A 101 19.74 14.08 -4.97
N PRO A 102 19.68 14.40 -3.65
CA PRO A 102 20.21 13.54 -2.61
C PRO A 102 19.46 12.20 -2.55
N GLU A 103 20.16 11.16 -2.11
CA GLU A 103 19.58 9.92 -1.62
C GLU A 103 19.50 10.00 -0.09
N TYR A 104 18.32 9.76 0.48
CA TYR A 104 18.13 9.73 1.94
C TYR A 104 18.16 8.30 2.45
N ARG A 105 18.92 8.06 3.52
CA ARG A 105 18.94 6.80 4.25
C ARG A 105 18.67 7.06 5.72
N LEU A 106 17.46 6.74 6.14
CA LEU A 106 17.01 6.87 7.53
C LEU A 106 17.38 5.58 8.25
N LEU A 107 18.21 5.68 9.28
CA LEU A 107 18.52 4.56 10.15
C LEU A 107 17.61 4.64 11.37
N PHE A 108 17.00 3.51 11.69
CA PHE A 108 16.24 3.33 12.92
C PHE A 108 16.42 1.89 13.41
N THR A 109 16.37 1.71 14.71
CA THR A 109 16.37 0.41 15.35
C THR A 109 15.00 -0.26 15.20
N ASN A 110 14.94 -1.56 15.47
CA ASN A 110 13.67 -2.28 15.51
C ASN A 110 12.79 -1.90 16.72
N LEU A 111 13.23 -0.97 17.58
CA LEU A 111 12.46 -0.52 18.73
C LEU A 111 11.18 0.18 18.28
N GLY A 112 10.05 -0.21 18.86
CA GLY A 112 8.75 0.41 18.59
C GLY A 112 8.77 1.94 18.77
N GLY A 113 9.61 2.44 19.68
CA GLY A 113 9.77 3.87 19.91
C GLY A 113 10.35 4.64 18.74
N GLU A 114 11.38 4.12 18.07
CA GLU A 114 11.94 4.75 16.87
C GLU A 114 10.98 4.67 15.67
N ARG A 115 10.24 3.56 15.55
CA ARG A 115 9.21 3.39 14.52
C ARG A 115 8.07 4.42 14.63
N ARG A 116 7.71 4.83 15.85
CA ARG A 116 6.77 5.94 16.08
C ARG A 116 7.28 7.24 15.46
N PHE A 117 8.55 7.59 15.66
CA PHE A 117 9.13 8.82 15.09
C PHE A 117 9.18 8.78 13.57
N ALA A 118 9.57 7.64 13.00
CA ALA A 118 9.54 7.43 11.56
C ALA A 118 8.13 7.67 10.98
N SER A 119 7.09 7.20 11.67
CA SER A 119 5.69 7.41 11.26
C SER A 119 5.27 8.88 11.20
N ILE A 120 5.61 9.65 12.22
CA ILE A 120 5.28 11.09 12.30
C ILE A 120 6.00 11.87 11.20
N VAL A 121 7.28 11.57 11.00
CA VAL A 121 8.10 12.21 9.96
C VAL A 121 7.57 11.86 8.57
N ALA A 122 7.23 10.59 8.32
CA ALA A 122 6.62 10.12 7.07
C ALA A 122 5.35 10.90 6.72
N LYS A 123 4.38 10.98 7.66
CA LYS A 123 3.11 11.71 7.46
C LYS A 123 3.31 13.17 7.10
N ARG A 124 4.31 13.82 7.69
CA ARG A 124 4.63 15.23 7.43
C ARG A 124 5.37 15.44 6.11
N LEU A 125 6.30 14.56 5.76
CA LEU A 125 6.96 14.56 4.46
C LEU A 125 5.95 14.34 3.31
N GLU A 126 4.97 13.45 3.48
CA GLU A 126 3.87 13.26 2.52
C GLU A 126 3.04 14.54 2.33
N THR A 127 2.71 15.22 3.44
CA THR A 127 1.96 16.48 3.42
C THR A 127 2.74 17.59 2.72
N LEU A 128 4.07 17.63 2.87
CA LEU A 128 4.94 18.59 2.18
C LEU A 128 5.21 18.25 0.73
N GLY A 129 5.28 16.96 0.37
CA GLY A 129 5.32 16.51 -1.02
C GLY A 129 4.07 16.95 -1.78
N ALA A 130 2.90 16.93 -1.11
CA ALA A 130 1.66 17.48 -1.66
C ALA A 130 1.69 19.02 -1.84
N LEU A 131 2.52 19.74 -1.08
CA LEU A 131 2.62 21.20 -1.10
C LEU A 131 3.74 21.76 -1.98
N THR A 132 4.76 20.96 -2.35
CA THR A 132 6.00 21.50 -2.92
C THR A 132 6.35 21.06 -4.34
N GLN A 133 5.72 20.03 -4.91
CA GLN A 133 5.62 19.77 -6.37
C GLN A 133 4.87 18.46 -6.64
N GLY A 134 4.11 18.38 -7.74
CA GLY A 134 3.29 17.24 -8.17
C GLY A 134 4.05 15.96 -8.56
N ASP A 135 5.26 15.73 -8.04
CA ASP A 135 6.06 14.56 -8.38
C ASP A 135 6.13 13.57 -7.21
N ARG A 136 5.15 12.64 -7.17
CA ARG A 136 5.09 11.50 -6.24
C ARG A 136 6.15 10.42 -6.53
N ARG A 137 7.14 10.66 -7.41
CA ARG A 137 8.03 9.62 -7.97
C ARG A 137 9.33 9.37 -7.20
N ALA A 138 9.60 10.05 -6.09
CA ALA A 138 10.86 9.89 -5.37
C ALA A 138 10.75 8.90 -4.19
N GLY A 139 11.10 7.64 -4.43
CA GLY A 139 11.47 6.66 -3.39
C GLY A 139 10.33 5.78 -2.84
N PRO A 140 10.65 4.76 -2.03
CA PRO A 140 9.65 3.87 -1.44
C PRO A 140 8.62 4.69 -0.67
N SER A 141 7.34 4.38 -0.88
CA SER A 141 6.24 5.12 -0.29
C SER A 141 6.41 5.22 1.22
N LEU A 142 6.57 6.43 1.73
CA LEU A 142 6.62 6.72 3.18
C LEU A 142 5.32 6.26 3.89
N SER A 143 4.27 5.97 3.11
CA SER A 143 3.01 5.38 3.56
C SER A 143 3.21 4.07 4.32
N ALA A 144 4.27 3.30 4.04
CA ALA A 144 4.59 2.08 4.76
C ALA A 144 4.83 2.31 6.26
N TYR A 145 5.23 3.54 6.62
CA TYR A 145 5.44 3.95 8.00
C TYR A 145 4.28 4.81 8.53
N ASN A 146 3.31 5.20 7.71
CA ASN A 146 2.16 5.99 8.15
C ASN A 146 1.10 5.10 8.81
N TYR A 147 1.33 4.80 10.10
CA TYR A 147 0.42 3.96 10.88
C TYR A 147 -0.90 4.66 11.16
N ASP A 148 -0.95 6.00 11.18
CA ASP A 148 -2.17 6.79 11.41
C ASP A 148 -3.06 6.90 10.16
N SER A 149 -3.49 5.73 9.69
CA SER A 149 -4.42 5.51 8.57
C SER A 149 -5.73 4.89 9.06
N THR A 150 -6.76 4.88 8.22
CA THR A 150 -8.02 4.16 8.53
C THR A 150 -7.80 2.68 8.82
N TYR A 151 -6.86 2.06 8.11
CA TYR A 151 -6.44 0.68 8.33
C TYR A 151 -5.68 0.50 9.64
N GLY A 152 -4.79 1.45 10.00
CA GLY A 152 -4.13 1.48 11.30
C GLY A 152 -5.11 1.58 12.46
N LYS A 153 -6.14 2.41 12.34
CA LYS A 153 -7.16 2.58 13.40
C LYS A 153 -7.98 1.32 13.58
N LYS A 154 -8.36 0.67 12.47
CA LYS A 154 -9.04 -0.63 12.48
C LYS A 154 -8.16 -1.72 13.08
N ALA A 155 -6.89 -1.79 12.72
CA ALA A 155 -5.94 -2.75 13.25
C ALA A 155 -5.71 -2.59 14.76
N LEU A 156 -5.60 -1.34 15.24
CA LEU A 156 -5.46 -1.04 16.66
C LEU A 156 -6.70 -1.50 17.45
N MET A 157 -7.90 -1.20 16.95
CA MET A 157 -9.15 -1.67 17.55
C MET A 157 -9.19 -3.19 17.64
N MET A 158 -8.87 -3.90 16.55
CA MET A 158 -8.86 -5.37 16.52
C MET A 158 -7.84 -5.95 17.51
N MET A 159 -6.65 -5.35 17.62
CA MET A 159 -5.65 -5.75 18.60
C MET A 159 -6.17 -5.60 20.03
N TYR A 160 -6.76 -4.45 20.36
CA TYR A 160 -7.30 -4.18 21.69
C TYR A 160 -8.43 -5.14 22.05
N ARG A 161 -9.39 -5.36 21.16
CA ARG A 161 -10.49 -6.32 21.41
C ARG A 161 -9.97 -7.75 21.59
N GLY A 162 -8.95 -8.13 20.83
CA GLY A 162 -8.27 -9.43 21.00
C GLY A 162 -7.56 -9.57 22.34
N ILE A 163 -6.77 -8.58 22.76
CA ILE A 163 -6.07 -8.59 24.06
C ILE A 163 -7.06 -8.52 25.24
N MET A 164 -8.18 -7.83 25.06
CA MET A 164 -9.25 -7.76 26.06
C MET A 164 -10.17 -8.98 26.04
N GLU A 165 -9.88 -9.99 25.21
CA GLU A 165 -10.64 -11.24 25.09
C GLU A 165 -12.12 -11.01 24.73
N GLN A 166 -12.40 -9.91 24.01
CA GLN A 166 -13.75 -9.57 23.51
C GLN A 166 -14.01 -10.21 22.14
N ASP A 167 -12.97 -10.29 21.32
CA ASP A 167 -12.97 -10.92 19.99
C ASP A 167 -11.77 -11.87 19.88
N ALA A 168 -11.80 -12.81 18.94
CA ALA A 168 -10.64 -13.63 18.62
C ALA A 168 -9.54 -12.78 17.96
N LEU A 169 -8.28 -13.01 18.32
CA LEU A 169 -7.15 -12.37 17.64
C LEU A 169 -7.10 -12.81 16.17
N PRO A 170 -7.03 -11.87 15.22
CA PRO A 170 -7.08 -12.19 13.79
C PRO A 170 -5.76 -12.77 13.26
N VAL A 171 -4.70 -12.70 14.06
CA VAL A 171 -3.35 -13.23 13.77
C VAL A 171 -2.80 -13.89 15.02
N VAL A 172 -1.90 -14.86 14.85
CA VAL A 172 -1.17 -15.47 15.96
C VAL A 172 -0.19 -14.46 16.57
N PRO A 173 -0.14 -14.29 17.90
CA PRO A 173 0.80 -13.38 18.52
C PRO A 173 2.28 -13.71 18.24
N PRO A 174 3.17 -12.70 18.21
CA PRO A 174 4.59 -12.92 18.01
C PRO A 174 5.19 -13.91 19.02
N GLY A 175 5.92 -14.90 18.51
CA GLY A 175 6.55 -15.96 19.32
C GLY A 175 5.60 -17.03 19.86
N CYS A 176 4.36 -17.09 19.36
CA CYS A 176 3.39 -18.14 19.65
C CYS A 176 3.12 -19.02 18.43
N SER A 177 2.60 -20.23 18.64
CA SER A 177 2.13 -21.12 17.59
C SER A 177 0.64 -21.44 17.80
N PRO A 178 -0.12 -21.76 16.73
CA PRO A 178 -1.54 -22.15 16.86
C PRO A 178 -1.74 -23.41 17.71
N GLU A 179 -0.71 -24.25 17.80
CA GLU A 179 -0.70 -25.56 18.45
C GLU A 179 -0.41 -25.45 19.96
N GLU A 180 -0.02 -24.26 20.45
CA GLU A 180 0.36 -24.02 21.84
C GLU A 180 -0.54 -22.94 22.49
N PRO A 181 -1.78 -23.28 22.88
CA PRO A 181 -2.76 -22.31 23.40
C PRO A 181 -2.28 -21.62 24.69
N ASP A 182 -1.50 -22.30 25.53
CA ASP A 182 -0.98 -21.74 26.78
C ASP A 182 -0.01 -20.57 26.54
N LYS A 183 0.78 -20.61 25.45
CA LYS A 183 1.68 -19.50 25.10
C LYS A 183 0.91 -18.28 24.63
N ILE A 184 -0.17 -18.49 23.87
CA ILE A 184 -1.08 -17.41 23.43
C ILE A 184 -1.72 -16.76 24.65
N GLN A 185 -2.22 -17.56 25.61
CA GLN A 185 -2.83 -17.02 26.83
C GLN A 185 -1.82 -16.25 27.69
N ASN A 186 -0.57 -16.74 27.81
CA ASN A 186 0.50 -16.05 28.51
C ASN A 186 0.84 -14.70 27.84
N PHE A 187 0.91 -14.67 26.51
CA PHE A 187 1.09 -13.43 25.75
C PHE A 187 -0.03 -12.43 26.06
N ILE A 188 -1.30 -12.86 25.98
CA ILE A 188 -2.47 -12.00 26.25
C ILE A 188 -2.39 -11.43 27.68
N LEU A 189 -2.04 -12.26 28.66
CA LEU A 189 -1.92 -11.84 30.05
C LEU A 189 -0.81 -10.77 30.24
N LYS A 190 0.37 -10.97 29.64
CA LYS A 190 1.46 -9.99 29.65
C LYS A 190 1.09 -8.70 28.91
N ALA A 191 0.45 -8.82 27.76
CA ALA A 191 -0.02 -7.69 26.96
C ALA A 191 -1.03 -6.85 27.74
N LYS A 192 -2.01 -7.48 28.40
CA LYS A 192 -3.02 -6.83 29.22
C LYS A 192 -2.41 -6.10 30.40
N ALA A 193 -1.50 -6.74 31.13
CA ALA A 193 -0.76 -6.12 32.23
C ALA A 193 0.05 -4.90 31.76
N ALA A 194 0.70 -4.99 30.60
CA ALA A 194 1.42 -3.89 30.00
C ALA A 194 0.50 -2.71 29.65
N LEU A 195 -0.65 -2.96 29.00
CA LEU A 195 -1.62 -1.92 28.66
C LEU A 195 -2.23 -1.24 29.90
N VAL A 196 -2.42 -1.97 30.99
CA VAL A 196 -2.80 -1.40 32.30
C VAL A 196 -1.69 -0.51 32.85
N SER A 197 -0.44 -0.98 32.83
CA SER A 197 0.70 -0.24 33.40
C SER A 197 0.93 1.13 32.73
N VAL A 198 0.57 1.27 31.45
CA VAL A 198 0.68 2.53 30.71
C VAL A 198 -0.63 3.32 30.63
N GLY A 199 -1.68 2.88 31.34
CA GLY A 199 -2.95 3.59 31.45
C GLY A 199 -3.77 3.62 30.16
N ILE A 200 -3.60 2.63 29.28
CA ILE A 200 -4.50 2.40 28.13
C ILE A 200 -5.76 1.69 28.62
N VAL A 201 -5.59 0.62 29.40
CA VAL A 201 -6.70 -0.06 30.09
C VAL A 201 -6.90 0.62 31.45
N ARG A 202 -8.13 1.05 31.71
CA ARG A 202 -8.52 1.73 32.96
C ARG A 202 -9.56 0.92 33.73
N ASP A 203 -9.86 1.35 34.96
CA ASP A 203 -10.91 0.80 35.83
C ASP A 203 -10.76 -0.71 36.06
N THR A 204 -9.55 -1.16 36.38
CA THR A 204 -9.28 -2.56 36.70
C THR A 204 -9.92 -2.92 38.04
N VAL A 205 -10.96 -3.75 38.03
CA VAL A 205 -11.50 -4.35 39.25
C VAL A 205 -10.77 -5.67 39.53
N LEU A 206 -10.08 -5.75 40.67
CA LEU A 206 -9.53 -7.01 41.18
C LEU A 206 -10.67 -7.79 41.83
N GLY A 207 -11.17 -8.81 41.15
CA GLY A 207 -12.11 -9.76 41.76
C GLY A 207 -11.41 -10.60 42.83
N ASN A 208 -11.80 -10.47 44.09
CA ASN A 208 -11.43 -11.41 45.15
C ASN A 208 -12.25 -12.69 44.99
N GLY A 209 -11.75 -13.64 44.19
CA GLY A 209 -12.29 -14.98 44.08
C GLY A 209 -11.14 -15.98 43.94
N LYS A 210 -11.13 -17.01 44.78
CA LYS A 210 -10.26 -18.17 44.62
C LYS A 210 -10.57 -18.78 43.25
N ASP A 211 -9.54 -18.93 42.42
CA ASP A 211 -9.52 -19.43 41.04
C ASP A 211 -9.79 -18.37 39.94
N ASN A 212 -8.69 -18.00 39.26
CA ASN A 212 -8.51 -17.10 38.12
C ASN A 212 -8.65 -15.58 38.37
N PHE A 213 -7.50 -14.88 38.32
CA PHE A 213 -7.37 -13.43 38.20
C PHE A 213 -8.09 -12.90 36.94
N LYS A 214 -9.40 -12.66 37.05
CA LYS A 214 -10.20 -12.07 35.96
C LYS A 214 -9.99 -10.55 35.97
N PHE A 215 -8.98 -10.08 35.26
CA PHE A 215 -8.77 -8.65 35.03
C PHE A 215 -9.94 -8.10 34.19
N SER A 216 -10.90 -7.41 34.80
CA SER A 216 -11.89 -6.60 34.09
C SER A 216 -11.42 -5.14 34.09
N GLY A 217 -10.77 -4.73 33.00
CA GLY A 217 -10.51 -3.32 32.71
C GLY A 217 -11.24 -2.93 31.43
N ARG A 218 -11.39 -1.63 31.17
CA ARG A 218 -11.99 -1.11 29.94
C ARG A 218 -11.05 -0.16 29.22
N ILE A 219 -11.12 -0.19 27.90
CA ILE A 219 -10.52 0.81 27.02
C ILE A 219 -11.65 1.72 26.59
N ILE A 220 -11.48 3.04 26.76
CA ILE A 220 -12.50 4.02 26.39
C ILE A 220 -12.58 4.10 24.86
N ASP A 221 -13.78 4.26 24.30
CA ASP A 221 -13.99 4.28 22.84
C ASP A 221 -13.13 5.33 22.11
N SER A 222 -12.87 6.46 22.76
CA SER A 222 -11.97 7.51 22.24
C SER A 222 -10.53 7.00 22.04
N ASP A 223 -10.06 6.13 22.94
CA ASP A 223 -8.70 5.58 22.93
C ASP A 223 -8.59 4.37 21.98
N MET A 224 -9.72 3.75 21.60
CA MET A 224 -9.78 2.54 20.76
C MET A 224 -9.19 2.75 19.35
N HIS A 225 -9.25 3.98 18.85
CA HIS A 225 -8.77 4.37 17.51
C HIS A 225 -7.61 5.39 17.59
N ASP A 226 -7.09 5.69 18.78
CA ASP A 226 -6.04 6.68 18.99
C ASP A 226 -4.64 6.05 18.91
N ILE A 227 -4.11 6.01 17.70
CA ILE A 227 -2.77 5.49 17.41
C ILE A 227 -1.69 6.37 18.04
N GLY A 228 -1.90 7.68 18.09
CA GLY A 228 -0.96 8.61 18.70
C GLY A 228 -0.78 8.27 20.18
N ARG A 229 -1.89 8.10 20.91
CA ARG A 229 -1.88 7.66 22.30
C ARG A 229 -1.26 6.28 22.47
N PHE A 230 -1.64 5.29 21.65
CA PHE A 230 -1.05 3.96 21.70
C PHE A 230 0.48 4.01 21.59
N LEU A 231 0.99 4.62 20.53
CA LEU A 231 2.43 4.71 20.29
C LEU A 231 3.15 5.52 21.38
N ASN A 232 2.53 6.59 21.89
CA ASN A 232 3.08 7.38 23.01
C ASN A 232 3.22 6.55 24.28
N ARG A 233 2.20 5.77 24.63
CA ARG A 233 2.17 4.95 25.83
C ARG A 233 3.12 3.76 25.72
N LEU A 234 3.30 3.22 24.52
CA LEU A 234 4.23 2.13 24.26
C LEU A 234 5.70 2.48 24.56
N LEU A 235 6.08 3.77 24.49
CA LEU A 235 7.41 4.25 24.88
C LEU A 235 7.72 4.04 26.37
N GLY A 236 6.69 3.94 27.21
CA GLY A 236 6.84 3.71 28.65
C GLY A 236 7.07 2.25 29.03
N LEU A 237 7.06 1.33 28.06
CA LEU A 237 7.21 -0.10 28.31
C LEU A 237 8.65 -0.58 28.12
N PRO A 238 9.05 -1.69 28.79
CA PRO A 238 10.30 -2.38 28.48
C PRO A 238 10.39 -2.80 27.01
N PRO A 239 11.59 -2.75 26.38
CA PRO A 239 11.77 -3.03 24.95
C PRO A 239 11.17 -4.35 24.47
N GLU A 240 11.24 -5.41 25.29
CA GLU A 240 10.72 -6.73 24.92
C GLU A 240 9.19 -6.69 24.71
N ILE A 241 8.42 -6.21 25.69
CA ILE A 241 6.95 -6.18 25.59
C ILE A 241 6.48 -5.08 24.63
N GLN A 242 7.22 -3.97 24.55
CA GLN A 242 7.01 -2.93 23.55
C GLN A 242 7.07 -3.51 22.13
N ASN A 243 8.13 -4.25 21.81
CA ASN A 243 8.32 -4.81 20.47
C ASN A 243 7.26 -5.87 20.17
N ARG A 244 6.95 -6.76 21.13
CA ARG A 244 5.90 -7.77 20.97
C ARG A 244 4.52 -7.16 20.68
N LEU A 245 4.13 -6.12 21.41
CA LEU A 245 2.86 -5.41 21.18
C LEU A 245 2.85 -4.68 19.83
N PHE A 246 3.97 -4.05 19.47
CA PHE A 246 4.09 -3.36 18.19
C PHE A 246 4.08 -4.34 17.00
N GLU A 247 4.76 -5.48 17.11
CA GLU A 247 4.77 -6.53 16.10
C GLU A 247 3.38 -7.12 15.91
N LEU A 248 2.65 -7.39 17.00
CA LEU A 248 1.25 -7.81 16.90
C LEU A 248 0.40 -6.77 16.15
N PHE A 249 0.54 -5.48 16.49
CA PHE A 249 -0.15 -4.40 15.79
C PHE A 249 0.18 -4.37 14.28
N VAL A 250 1.46 -4.50 13.92
CA VAL A 250 1.90 -4.50 12.52
C VAL A 250 1.35 -5.72 11.77
N SER A 251 1.39 -6.93 12.35
CA SER A 251 0.83 -8.13 11.73
C SER A 251 -0.67 -8.00 11.45
N ILE A 252 -1.43 -7.39 12.37
CA ILE A 252 -2.86 -7.12 12.18
C ILE A 252 -3.08 -6.04 11.11
N LEU A 253 -2.23 -5.01 11.08
CA LEU A 253 -2.28 -3.97 10.06
C LEU A 253 -2.02 -4.54 8.67
N ASP A 254 -1.00 -5.39 8.52
CA ASP A 254 -0.66 -6.04 7.26
C ASP A 254 -1.82 -6.90 6.76
N LEU A 255 -2.43 -7.71 7.65
CA LEU A 255 -3.64 -8.47 7.32
C LEU A 255 -4.79 -7.54 6.89
N THR A 256 -4.99 -6.43 7.59
CA THR A 256 -6.07 -5.48 7.30
C THR A 256 -5.85 -4.81 5.93
N VAL A 257 -4.61 -4.44 5.61
CA VAL A 257 -4.22 -3.85 4.32
C VAL A 257 -4.32 -4.88 3.20
N GLN A 258 -3.91 -6.12 3.43
CA GLN A 258 -4.06 -7.22 2.48
C GLN A 258 -5.54 -7.49 2.17
N ASN A 259 -6.38 -7.58 3.20
CA ASN A 259 -7.83 -7.72 3.02
C ASN A 259 -8.41 -6.54 2.23
N ALA A 260 -8.02 -5.31 2.57
CA ALA A 260 -8.45 -4.13 1.82
C ALA A 260 -7.94 -4.12 0.37
N ARG A 261 -6.76 -4.67 0.10
CA ARG A 261 -6.23 -4.85 -1.26
C ARG A 261 -7.05 -5.87 -2.04
N ILE A 262 -7.37 -7.01 -1.43
CA ILE A 262 -8.21 -8.07 -2.02
C ILE A 262 -9.63 -7.55 -2.29
N GLU A 263 -10.19 -6.76 -1.37
CA GLU A 263 -11.52 -6.14 -1.48
C GLU A 263 -11.54 -4.92 -2.44
N GLY A 264 -10.39 -4.49 -2.97
CA GLY A 264 -10.28 -3.34 -3.86
C GLY A 264 -10.52 -1.99 -3.17
N HIS A 265 -10.39 -1.93 -1.85
CA HIS A 265 -10.53 -0.72 -1.04
C HIS A 265 -9.23 0.08 -0.89
N LEU A 266 -8.07 -0.52 -1.17
CA LEU A 266 -6.75 0.12 -1.09
C LEU A 266 -6.47 1.01 -2.31
N ASP A 267 -6.38 2.32 -2.09
CA ASP A 267 -6.02 3.29 -3.11
C ASP A 267 -4.50 3.22 -3.34
N SER A 268 -4.09 2.58 -4.44
CA SER A 268 -2.68 2.25 -4.75
C SER A 268 -2.02 3.27 -5.70
N GLY A 269 -2.63 4.43 -5.90
CA GLY A 269 -2.17 5.40 -6.89
C GLY A 269 -2.66 5.05 -8.29
N ILE A 270 -1.77 4.98 -9.27
CA ILE A 270 -2.13 4.63 -10.66
C ILE A 270 -2.38 3.13 -10.72
N VAL A 271 -3.60 2.72 -11.08
CA VAL A 271 -3.99 1.31 -11.23
C VAL A 271 -3.76 0.85 -12.67
N ASP A 272 -2.91 -0.15 -12.85
CA ASP A 272 -2.73 -0.80 -14.15
C ASP A 272 -3.92 -1.71 -14.46
N ILE A 273 -4.64 -1.41 -15.54
CA ILE A 273 -5.68 -2.29 -16.04
C ILE A 273 -5.03 -3.32 -16.95
N ARG A 274 -5.17 -4.59 -16.57
CA ARG A 274 -4.67 -5.73 -17.34
C ARG A 274 -5.83 -6.58 -17.83
N ALA A 275 -5.66 -7.12 -19.03
CA ALA A 275 -6.53 -8.09 -19.67
C ALA A 275 -5.70 -8.85 -20.72
N ASN A 276 -6.24 -9.94 -21.26
CA ASN A 276 -5.57 -10.71 -22.31
C ASN A 276 -5.62 -9.95 -23.64
N LEU A 277 -6.73 -9.25 -23.88
CA LEU A 277 -6.92 -8.35 -25.02
C LEU A 277 -7.48 -7.01 -24.51
N ILE A 278 -6.90 -5.91 -24.97
CA ILE A 278 -7.33 -4.54 -24.70
C ILE A 278 -7.41 -3.79 -26.02
N GLU A 279 -8.62 -3.50 -26.47
CA GLU A 279 -8.88 -2.79 -27.72
C GLU A 279 -9.57 -1.46 -27.46
N LEU A 280 -9.11 -0.40 -28.13
CA LEU A 280 -9.78 0.88 -28.15
C LEU A 280 -11.03 0.78 -29.03
N GLN A 281 -12.17 1.17 -28.48
CA GLN A 281 -13.45 1.14 -29.18
C GLN A 281 -13.69 2.48 -29.89
N GLY A 282 -13.75 2.44 -31.22
CA GLY A 282 -14.03 3.61 -32.05
C GLY A 282 -12.99 4.73 -31.90
N THR A 283 -13.37 5.94 -32.26
CA THR A 283 -12.52 7.13 -32.11
C THR A 283 -12.71 7.76 -30.74
N PRO A 284 -11.63 8.15 -30.04
CA PRO A 284 -11.72 8.88 -28.78
C PRO A 284 -12.56 10.16 -28.93
N LYS A 285 -13.42 10.44 -27.94
CA LYS A 285 -14.35 11.58 -27.99
C LYS A 285 -13.80 12.74 -27.19
N THR A 286 -13.64 13.91 -27.81
CA THR A 286 -13.30 15.13 -27.07
C THR A 286 -14.52 15.59 -26.28
N VAL A 287 -14.39 15.69 -24.96
CA VAL A 287 -15.50 16.00 -24.04
C VAL A 287 -15.40 17.40 -23.44
N HIS A 288 -14.22 18.02 -23.50
CA HIS A 288 -14.01 19.38 -23.03
C HIS A 288 -12.77 19.97 -23.69
N VAL A 289 -12.77 21.28 -23.94
CA VAL A 289 -11.60 22.03 -24.41
C VAL A 289 -11.42 23.23 -23.50
N ASP A 290 -10.25 23.34 -22.89
CA ASP A 290 -9.92 24.44 -21.99
C ASP A 290 -9.75 25.74 -22.79
N GLN A 291 -10.51 26.78 -22.44
CA GLN A 291 -10.54 28.03 -23.20
C GLN A 291 -9.23 28.83 -23.13
N MET A 292 -8.42 28.63 -22.08
CA MET A 292 -7.18 29.38 -21.88
C MET A 292 -5.97 28.73 -22.57
N SER A 293 -5.90 27.40 -22.57
CA SER A 293 -4.78 26.63 -23.12
C SER A 293 -5.06 25.96 -24.46
N GLY A 294 -6.33 25.83 -24.86
CA GLY A 294 -6.75 25.06 -26.04
C GLY A 294 -6.58 23.55 -25.90
N ALA A 295 -6.12 23.07 -24.74
CA ALA A 295 -5.91 21.65 -24.51
C ALA A 295 -7.25 20.93 -24.26
N SER A 296 -7.34 19.70 -24.78
CA SER A 296 -8.58 18.91 -24.76
C SER A 296 -8.57 17.84 -23.66
N THR A 297 -9.75 17.57 -23.12
CA THR A 297 -10.07 16.37 -22.34
C THR A 297 -10.76 15.38 -23.25
N VAL A 298 -10.28 14.14 -23.28
CA VAL A 298 -10.72 13.12 -24.23
C VAL A 298 -11.20 11.87 -23.49
N LEU A 299 -12.35 11.35 -23.85
CA LEU A 299 -12.91 10.09 -23.40
C LEU A 299 -12.46 8.96 -24.32
N PHE A 300 -11.77 7.99 -23.72
CA PHE A 300 -11.36 6.73 -24.35
C PHE A 300 -12.24 5.62 -23.80
N THR A 301 -12.83 4.83 -24.69
CA THR A 301 -13.62 3.65 -24.33
C THR A 301 -12.86 2.41 -24.80
N PHE A 302 -12.63 1.46 -23.91
CA PHE A 302 -11.89 0.23 -24.19
C PHE A 302 -12.77 -0.99 -23.96
N THR A 303 -12.58 -2.01 -24.80
CA THR A 303 -13.07 -3.36 -24.55
C THR A 303 -11.95 -4.22 -23.99
N LEU A 304 -12.16 -4.76 -22.79
CA LEU A 304 -11.24 -5.67 -22.12
C LEU A 304 -11.76 -7.10 -22.24
N ASP A 305 -10.93 -8.02 -22.76
CA ASP A 305 -11.18 -9.46 -22.68
C ASP A 305 -10.25 -10.09 -21.63
N ARG A 306 -10.83 -10.55 -20.51
CA ARG A 306 -10.11 -11.23 -19.42
C ARG A 306 -10.29 -12.74 -19.40
N GLY A 307 -10.97 -13.29 -20.39
CA GLY A 307 -11.28 -14.71 -20.41
C GLY A 307 -10.07 -15.55 -20.76
N ILE A 308 -10.03 -16.76 -20.24
CA ILE A 308 -8.97 -17.73 -20.54
C ILE A 308 -9.56 -18.83 -21.41
N MET A 309 -9.00 -19.01 -22.61
CA MET A 309 -9.37 -20.10 -23.52
C MET A 309 -8.97 -21.45 -22.94
N TRP A 310 -9.64 -22.52 -23.40
CA TRP A 310 -9.38 -23.87 -22.93
C TRP A 310 -7.91 -24.28 -23.10
N GLU A 311 -7.32 -23.96 -24.25
CA GLU A 311 -5.93 -24.30 -24.59
C GLU A 311 -4.95 -23.68 -23.59
N THR A 312 -5.17 -22.42 -23.21
CA THR A 312 -4.36 -21.72 -22.20
C THR A 312 -4.55 -22.34 -20.81
N ALA A 313 -5.80 -22.65 -20.42
CA ALA A 313 -6.09 -23.29 -19.13
C ALA A 313 -5.49 -24.70 -19.03
N SER A 314 -5.57 -25.48 -20.11
CA SER A 314 -4.97 -26.82 -20.20
C SER A 314 -3.46 -26.74 -20.12
N SER A 315 -2.83 -25.81 -20.85
CA SER A 315 -1.38 -25.61 -20.83
C SER A 315 -0.87 -25.24 -19.43
N LEU A 316 -1.61 -24.39 -18.69
CA LEU A 316 -1.28 -24.04 -17.30
C LEU A 316 -1.27 -25.26 -16.37
N LEU A 317 -2.18 -26.21 -16.58
CA LEU A 317 -2.21 -27.45 -15.80
C LEU A 317 -1.06 -28.37 -16.20
N ASP A 318 -0.76 -28.50 -17.49
CA ASP A 318 0.29 -29.37 -18.01
C ASP A 318 1.70 -28.90 -17.58
N GLU A 319 1.97 -27.58 -17.63
CA GLU A 319 3.24 -27.00 -17.15
C GLU A 319 3.45 -27.28 -15.66
N ARG A 320 2.41 -27.09 -14.85
CA ARG A 320 2.46 -27.37 -13.40
C ARG A 320 2.70 -28.83 -13.06
N GLN A 321 2.13 -29.75 -13.85
CA GLN A 321 2.37 -31.17 -13.69
C GLN A 321 3.79 -31.55 -14.10
N LYS A 322 4.36 -30.93 -15.13
CA LYS A 322 5.75 -31.14 -15.57
C LYS A 322 6.78 -30.63 -14.58
N ASP A 323 6.51 -29.51 -13.91
CA ASP A 323 7.41 -28.92 -12.91
C ASP A 323 7.50 -29.72 -11.59
N GLY A 324 6.72 -30.80 -11.43
CA GLY A 324 6.73 -31.64 -10.23
C GLY A 324 6.16 -30.97 -8.98
N VAL A 325 5.56 -29.78 -9.12
CA VAL A 325 4.92 -28.99 -8.05
C VAL A 325 3.42 -29.35 -7.91
N GLY A 326 2.90 -30.25 -8.75
CA GLY A 326 1.50 -30.59 -8.82
C GLY A 326 0.99 -31.34 -7.58
N SER A 327 -0.07 -30.82 -6.96
CA SER A 327 -0.82 -31.51 -5.91
C SER A 327 -1.77 -32.54 -6.53
N SER A 328 -2.08 -33.62 -5.80
CA SER A 328 -3.12 -34.57 -6.22
C SER A 328 -4.50 -33.90 -6.36
N SER A 329 -4.68 -32.74 -5.74
CA SER A 329 -5.90 -31.92 -5.82
C SER A 329 -5.87 -30.89 -6.96
N ASP A 330 -4.85 -30.86 -7.80
CA ASP A 330 -4.81 -29.94 -8.94
C ASP A 330 -5.64 -30.47 -10.11
N GLY A 331 -6.41 -29.61 -10.77
CA GLY A 331 -7.16 -29.95 -11.98
C GLY A 331 -8.43 -29.15 -12.19
N PHE A 332 -9.27 -29.65 -13.09
CA PHE A 332 -10.55 -29.02 -13.42
C PHE A 332 -11.68 -29.48 -12.49
N TYR A 333 -12.60 -28.57 -12.22
CA TYR A 333 -13.66 -28.70 -11.25
C TYR A 333 -14.98 -28.18 -11.81
N GLU A 334 -16.07 -28.88 -11.49
CA GLU A 334 -17.45 -28.50 -11.80
C GLU A 334 -18.19 -28.17 -10.50
N SER A 335 -19.04 -27.14 -10.50
CA SER A 335 -19.84 -26.79 -9.32
C SER A 335 -20.79 -27.94 -8.96
N LYS A 336 -20.86 -28.30 -7.66
CA LYS A 336 -21.76 -29.38 -7.20
C LYS A 336 -23.24 -29.00 -7.29
N ARG A 337 -23.52 -27.72 -7.11
CA ARG A 337 -24.86 -27.15 -7.22
C ARG A 337 -24.92 -26.34 -8.51
N GLU A 338 -26.05 -26.43 -9.18
CA GLU A 338 -26.44 -25.41 -10.14
C GLU A 338 -26.84 -24.17 -9.36
N TRP A 339 -26.27 -23.04 -9.75
CA TRP A 339 -26.77 -21.75 -9.31
C TRP A 339 -27.01 -20.89 -10.53
N LEU A 340 -27.99 -19.99 -10.45
CA LEU A 340 -28.25 -19.00 -11.51
C LEU A 340 -28.47 -19.65 -12.90
N GLY A 341 -29.03 -20.87 -12.90
CA GLY A 341 -29.46 -21.62 -14.08
C GLY A 341 -28.39 -22.49 -14.75
N LYS A 342 -27.17 -22.62 -14.20
CA LYS A 342 -26.14 -23.49 -14.79
C LYS A 342 -25.11 -23.99 -13.78
N ARG A 343 -24.28 -24.93 -14.22
CA ARG A 343 -23.06 -25.35 -13.54
C ARG A 343 -21.88 -24.52 -14.02
N HIS A 344 -20.93 -24.31 -13.13
CA HIS A 344 -19.74 -23.50 -13.39
C HIS A 344 -18.48 -24.33 -13.33
N TYR A 345 -17.52 -23.98 -14.19
CA TYR A 345 -16.27 -24.68 -14.37
C TYR A 345 -15.09 -23.82 -13.91
N VAL A 346 -14.18 -24.43 -13.17
CA VAL A 346 -12.98 -23.75 -12.67
C VAL A 346 -11.76 -24.68 -12.75
N LEU A 347 -10.59 -24.09 -12.91
CA LEU A 347 -9.31 -24.76 -12.79
C LEU A 347 -8.73 -24.36 -11.42
N ALA A 348 -8.34 -25.34 -10.62
CA ALA A 348 -7.76 -25.11 -9.31
C ALA A 348 -6.39 -25.76 -9.22
N PHE A 349 -5.43 -25.04 -8.66
CA PHE A 349 -4.11 -25.57 -8.34
C PHE A 349 -3.59 -25.02 -7.01
N GLU A 350 -2.82 -25.82 -6.29
CA GLU A 350 -2.27 -25.47 -4.99
C GLU A 350 -1.30 -24.28 -5.11
N SER A 351 -1.44 -23.32 -4.20
CA SER A 351 -0.57 -22.15 -4.10
C SER A 351 0.73 -22.49 -3.37
N SER A 352 1.61 -21.51 -3.19
CA SER A 352 2.80 -21.66 -2.33
C SER A 352 2.44 -21.92 -0.86
N THR A 353 1.25 -21.48 -0.44
CA THR A 353 0.71 -21.74 0.90
C THR A 353 -0.03 -23.07 0.88
N SER A 354 0.47 -24.06 1.63
CA SER A 354 -0.17 -25.38 1.67
C SER A 354 -1.64 -25.32 2.06
N GLY A 355 -2.48 -26.06 1.33
CA GLY A 355 -3.92 -26.12 1.57
C GLY A 355 -4.73 -24.97 0.98
N MET A 356 -4.08 -23.99 0.35
CA MET A 356 -4.72 -22.88 -0.35
C MET A 356 -4.63 -23.07 -1.86
N PHE A 357 -5.72 -22.85 -2.57
CA PHE A 357 -5.84 -23.09 -4.00
C PHE A 357 -6.11 -21.80 -4.76
N LYS A 358 -5.32 -21.57 -5.81
CA LYS A 358 -5.58 -20.54 -6.80
C LYS A 358 -6.67 -21.03 -7.75
N ILE A 359 -7.67 -20.17 -7.99
CA ILE A 359 -8.85 -20.52 -8.78
C ILE A 359 -8.83 -19.71 -10.07
N VAL A 360 -8.78 -20.40 -11.20
CA VAL A 360 -8.88 -19.81 -12.53
C VAL A 360 -10.25 -20.10 -13.11
N ARG A 361 -10.90 -19.06 -13.65
CA ARG A 361 -12.22 -19.16 -14.30
C ARG A 361 -12.12 -18.87 -15.79
N PRO A 362 -12.98 -19.48 -16.63
CA PRO A 362 -13.04 -19.16 -18.05
C PRO A 362 -13.35 -17.68 -18.30
N THR A 363 -14.14 -17.06 -17.43
CA THR A 363 -14.69 -15.72 -17.67
C THR A 363 -13.74 -14.57 -17.31
N VAL A 364 -13.00 -14.70 -16.21
CA VAL A 364 -12.21 -13.59 -15.64
C VAL A 364 -10.75 -13.97 -15.37
N GLY A 365 -10.36 -15.21 -15.67
CA GLY A 365 -9.03 -15.74 -15.40
C GLY A 365 -8.77 -16.03 -13.93
N GLU A 366 -7.53 -15.82 -13.49
CA GLU A 366 -7.08 -16.10 -12.12
C GLU A 366 -7.79 -15.19 -11.11
N SER A 367 -8.34 -15.81 -10.07
CA SER A 367 -9.00 -15.12 -8.97
C SER A 367 -7.95 -14.51 -8.05
N VAL A 368 -8.16 -13.26 -7.65
CA VAL A 368 -7.33 -12.57 -6.66
C VAL A 368 -7.36 -13.29 -5.31
N ARG A 369 -8.50 -13.90 -4.95
CA ARG A 369 -8.67 -14.62 -3.69
C ARG A 369 -8.42 -16.11 -3.87
N GLU A 370 -7.50 -16.64 -3.06
CA GLU A 370 -7.28 -18.07 -2.91
C GLU A 370 -8.42 -18.74 -2.11
N MET A 371 -8.67 -20.02 -2.39
CA MET A 371 -9.72 -20.80 -1.76
C MET A 371 -9.11 -21.96 -0.96
N PRO A 372 -9.46 -22.14 0.33
CA PRO A 372 -8.98 -23.29 1.08
C PRO A 372 -9.54 -24.59 0.52
N LEU A 373 -8.78 -25.69 0.65
CA LEU A 373 -9.15 -27.00 0.12
C LEU A 373 -10.51 -27.51 0.62
N SER A 374 -10.85 -27.22 1.88
CA SER A 374 -12.14 -27.57 2.48
C SER A 374 -13.30 -26.88 1.77
N GLU A 375 -13.15 -25.60 1.45
CA GLU A 375 -14.14 -24.82 0.72
C GLU A 375 -14.26 -25.31 -0.74
N LEU A 376 -13.12 -25.54 -1.42
CA LEU A 376 -13.09 -26.07 -2.78
C LEU A 376 -13.83 -27.41 -2.88
N LYS A 377 -13.51 -28.36 -1.99
CA LYS A 377 -14.17 -29.68 -1.95
C LYS A 377 -15.63 -29.61 -1.55
N SER A 378 -16.06 -28.60 -0.78
CA SER A 378 -17.47 -28.43 -0.43
C SER A 378 -18.29 -27.90 -1.62
N LYS A 379 -17.76 -26.95 -2.38
CA LYS A 379 -18.46 -26.24 -3.47
C LYS A 379 -18.36 -26.94 -4.82
N TYR A 380 -17.25 -27.61 -5.10
CA TYR A 380 -16.94 -28.17 -6.41
C TYR A 380 -16.59 -29.66 -6.35
N ARG A 381 -16.74 -30.34 -7.49
CA ARG A 381 -16.35 -31.72 -7.73
C ARG A 381 -15.25 -31.75 -8.78
N LYS A 382 -14.13 -32.41 -8.47
CA LYS A 382 -13.03 -32.61 -9.42
C LYS A 382 -13.53 -33.46 -10.59
N LEU A 383 -13.21 -33.05 -11.82
CA LEU A 383 -13.54 -33.78 -13.03
C LEU A 383 -12.41 -34.73 -13.40
N ALA A 384 -12.76 -35.98 -13.73
CA ALA A 384 -11.82 -36.96 -14.26
C ALA A 384 -11.74 -36.91 -15.80
N SER A 385 -12.85 -36.55 -16.46
CA SER A 385 -12.91 -36.40 -17.93
C SER A 385 -12.53 -34.98 -18.33
N LEU A 386 -11.45 -34.86 -19.10
CA LEU A 386 -11.02 -33.59 -19.69
C LEU A 386 -11.97 -33.12 -20.79
N GLU A 387 -12.62 -34.02 -21.52
CA GLU A 387 -13.63 -33.67 -22.55
C GLU A 387 -14.83 -32.95 -21.93
N LYS A 388 -15.34 -33.45 -20.79
CA LYS A 388 -16.42 -32.78 -20.06
C LYS A 388 -15.97 -31.41 -19.54
N ALA A 389 -14.74 -31.33 -19.03
CA ALA A 389 -14.18 -30.06 -18.57
C ALA A 389 -14.05 -29.06 -19.72
N ARG A 390 -13.57 -29.50 -20.89
CA ARG A 390 -13.43 -28.69 -22.11
C ARG A 390 -14.75 -28.11 -22.56
N SER A 391 -15.75 -28.96 -22.81
CA SER A 391 -17.06 -28.51 -23.28
C SER A 391 -17.68 -27.53 -22.30
N GLY A 392 -17.66 -27.83 -21.00
CA GLY A 392 -18.18 -26.91 -19.99
C GLY A 392 -17.43 -25.58 -19.89
N TRP A 393 -16.10 -25.61 -20.08
CA TRP A 393 -15.26 -24.43 -20.06
C TRP A 393 -15.50 -23.53 -21.28
N GLU A 394 -15.52 -24.11 -22.49
CA GLU A 394 -15.77 -23.42 -23.75
C GLU A 394 -17.19 -22.81 -23.76
N ASP A 395 -18.20 -23.55 -23.29
CA ASP A 395 -19.57 -23.05 -23.16
C ASP A 395 -19.65 -21.84 -22.22
N GLU A 396 -19.00 -21.91 -21.05
CA GLU A 396 -18.98 -20.79 -20.10
C GLU A 396 -18.17 -19.60 -20.63
N TYR A 397 -17.05 -19.88 -21.33
CA TYR A 397 -16.20 -18.88 -21.98
C TYR A 397 -16.98 -18.09 -23.05
N GLU A 398 -17.73 -18.78 -23.93
CA GLU A 398 -18.51 -18.14 -24.98
C GLU A 398 -19.71 -17.38 -24.44
N LEU A 399 -20.49 -17.98 -23.53
CA LEU A 399 -21.65 -17.33 -22.94
C LEU A 399 -21.28 -16.06 -22.17
N SER A 400 -20.14 -16.07 -21.48
CA SER A 400 -19.69 -14.95 -20.65
C SER A 400 -19.33 -13.68 -21.44
N SER A 401 -19.18 -13.77 -22.77
CA SER A 401 -19.00 -12.60 -23.64
C SER A 401 -20.24 -11.69 -23.64
N LYS A 402 -21.45 -12.29 -23.57
CA LYS A 402 -22.74 -11.58 -23.69
C LYS A 402 -23.53 -11.59 -22.38
N GLN A 403 -23.33 -12.60 -21.54
CA GLN A 403 -24.13 -12.85 -20.35
C GLN A 403 -23.31 -12.67 -19.07
N CYS A 404 -23.88 -11.97 -18.09
CA CYS A 404 -23.28 -11.87 -16.76
C CYS A 404 -23.38 -13.21 -16.00
N MET A 405 -22.60 -13.36 -14.93
CA MET A 405 -22.62 -14.60 -14.15
C MET A 405 -23.95 -14.88 -13.44
N HIS A 406 -24.83 -13.87 -13.30
CA HIS A 406 -26.18 -14.02 -12.75
C HIS A 406 -27.18 -14.71 -13.69
N GLY A 407 -26.75 -15.06 -14.90
CA GLY A 407 -27.60 -15.75 -15.87
C GLY A 407 -28.61 -14.82 -16.56
N PRO A 408 -29.65 -15.39 -17.21
CA PRO A 408 -30.58 -14.63 -18.05
C PRO A 408 -31.55 -13.80 -17.22
N ASN A 409 -31.86 -14.24 -15.99
CA ASN A 409 -32.80 -13.58 -15.09
C ASN A 409 -32.12 -12.53 -14.18
N CYS A 410 -31.01 -11.93 -14.63
CA CYS A 410 -30.30 -10.93 -13.85
C CYS A 410 -31.18 -9.68 -13.65
N LYS A 411 -31.38 -9.27 -12.40
CA LYS A 411 -32.14 -8.05 -12.06
C LYS A 411 -31.58 -6.77 -12.69
N LEU A 412 -30.30 -6.77 -13.06
CA LEU A 412 -29.60 -5.64 -13.67
C LEU A 412 -29.55 -5.71 -15.21
N GLY A 413 -30.05 -6.80 -15.81
CA GLY A 413 -30.15 -6.99 -17.25
C GLY A 413 -28.83 -6.75 -18.00
N SER A 414 -28.90 -5.98 -19.09
CA SER A 414 -27.77 -5.65 -19.97
C SER A 414 -26.68 -4.82 -19.29
N TYR A 415 -26.99 -4.09 -18.22
CA TYR A 415 -26.04 -3.25 -17.48
C TYR A 415 -25.17 -4.05 -16.49
N CYS A 416 -25.45 -5.35 -16.29
CA CYS A 416 -24.65 -6.18 -15.41
C CYS A 416 -23.34 -6.61 -16.08
N THR A 417 -22.21 -6.08 -15.59
CA THR A 417 -20.86 -6.48 -16.04
C THR A 417 -20.22 -7.56 -15.16
N VAL A 418 -20.91 -8.01 -14.11
CA VAL A 418 -20.38 -8.94 -13.11
C VAL A 418 -20.14 -10.31 -13.73
N GLY A 419 -18.88 -10.74 -13.72
CA GLY A 419 -18.46 -12.03 -14.28
C GLY A 419 -18.61 -12.15 -15.80
N ARG A 420 -18.82 -11.02 -16.51
CA ARG A 420 -18.67 -10.98 -17.97
C ARG A 420 -17.20 -11.00 -18.34
N ARG A 421 -16.89 -11.72 -19.41
CA ARG A 421 -15.56 -11.78 -20.02
C ARG A 421 -15.17 -10.47 -20.67
N LEU A 422 -16.07 -9.95 -21.50
CA LEU A 422 -15.94 -8.67 -22.16
C LEU A 422 -16.44 -7.56 -21.24
N GLN A 423 -15.57 -6.62 -20.90
CA GLN A 423 -15.90 -5.47 -20.08
C GLN A 423 -15.52 -4.18 -20.79
N GLU A 424 -16.51 -3.30 -20.91
CA GLU A 424 -16.28 -1.94 -21.35
C GLU A 424 -15.72 -1.10 -20.19
N VAL A 425 -14.65 -0.37 -20.47
CA VAL A 425 -13.99 0.54 -19.53
C VAL A 425 -13.81 1.92 -20.16
N ASN A 426 -14.24 2.94 -19.42
CA ASN A 426 -14.21 4.33 -19.85
C ASN A 426 -13.12 5.09 -19.08
N VAL A 427 -12.24 5.80 -19.80
CA VAL A 427 -11.11 6.55 -19.25
C VAL A 427 -11.06 7.96 -19.82
N LEU A 428 -11.05 8.98 -18.96
CA LEU A 428 -10.81 10.36 -19.35
C LEU A 428 -9.30 10.67 -19.30
N GLY A 429 -8.71 10.97 -20.46
CA GLY A 429 -7.32 11.42 -20.61
C GLY A 429 -7.22 12.88 -21.06
N GLY A 430 -5.99 13.39 -21.17
CA GLY A 430 -5.73 14.78 -21.57
C GLY A 430 -5.71 15.76 -20.39
N LEU A 431 -6.27 16.97 -20.55
CA LEU A 431 -6.25 18.02 -19.53
C LEU A 431 -7.36 17.85 -18.48
N ILE A 432 -7.08 17.08 -17.43
CA ILE A 432 -8.11 16.67 -16.46
C ILE A 432 -8.32 17.69 -15.32
N LEU A 433 -7.30 18.48 -14.95
CA LEU A 433 -7.35 19.34 -13.78
C LEU A 433 -8.52 20.36 -13.77
N PRO A 434 -8.83 21.06 -14.88
CA PRO A 434 -9.93 22.03 -14.91
C PRO A 434 -11.29 21.39 -14.68
N VAL A 435 -11.45 20.14 -15.13
CA VAL A 435 -12.72 19.40 -15.07
C VAL A 435 -12.84 18.50 -13.83
N TRP A 436 -11.81 18.48 -12.98
CA TRP A 436 -11.70 17.58 -11.83
C TRP A 436 -12.90 17.68 -10.88
N GLY A 437 -13.26 18.90 -10.47
CA GLY A 437 -14.37 19.14 -9.55
C GLY A 437 -15.73 18.76 -10.13
N THR A 438 -15.90 18.87 -11.45
CA THR A 438 -17.11 18.45 -12.16
C THR A 438 -17.24 16.93 -12.14
N ILE A 439 -16.16 16.21 -12.43
CA ILE A 439 -16.12 14.75 -12.38
C ILE A 439 -16.39 14.27 -10.94
N GLU A 440 -15.78 14.89 -9.93
CA GLU A 440 -15.98 14.52 -8.53
C GLU A 440 -17.46 14.64 -8.12
N LYS A 441 -18.13 15.73 -8.52
CA LYS A 441 -19.56 15.93 -8.28
C LYS A 441 -20.42 14.87 -8.98
N ALA A 442 -20.10 14.52 -10.23
CA ALA A 442 -20.82 13.48 -10.97
C ALA A 442 -20.65 12.08 -10.34
N LEU A 443 -19.43 11.76 -9.87
CA LEU A 443 -19.15 10.50 -9.19
C LEU A 443 -19.80 10.44 -7.80
N ALA A 444 -19.88 11.55 -7.07
CA ALA A 444 -20.52 11.59 -5.75
C ALA A 444 -22.01 11.17 -5.77
N LYS A 445 -22.70 11.39 -6.90
CA LYS A 445 -24.10 11.00 -7.15
C LYS A 445 -24.30 9.48 -7.32
N GLN A 446 -23.23 8.70 -7.49
CA GLN A 446 -23.34 7.26 -7.80
C GLN A 446 -23.82 6.42 -6.61
N ALA A 447 -24.71 5.46 -6.84
CA ALA A 447 -25.27 4.63 -5.76
C ALA A 447 -24.23 3.72 -5.07
N ARG A 448 -23.25 3.20 -5.83
CA ARG A 448 -22.21 2.30 -5.29
C ARG A 448 -21.04 3.10 -4.74
N GLN A 449 -20.65 2.82 -3.49
CA GLN A 449 -19.51 3.50 -2.85
C GLN A 449 -18.20 3.35 -3.62
N SER A 450 -17.99 2.23 -4.33
CA SER A 450 -16.82 2.01 -5.20
C SER A 450 -16.82 2.88 -6.46
N HIS A 451 -18.00 3.31 -6.93
CA HIS A 451 -18.15 4.17 -8.11
C HIS A 451 -18.03 5.66 -7.75
N LYS A 452 -18.14 6.03 -6.46
CA LYS A 452 -17.96 7.42 -5.99
C LYS A 452 -16.51 7.88 -5.95
N ARG A 453 -15.55 6.95 -6.10
CA ARG A 453 -14.12 7.22 -5.93
C ARG A 453 -13.47 7.55 -7.27
N LEU A 454 -12.72 8.65 -7.31
CA LEU A 454 -11.78 8.95 -8.38
C LEU A 454 -10.62 7.96 -8.36
N ARG A 455 -10.30 7.39 -9.52
CA ARG A 455 -9.18 6.45 -9.68
C ARG A 455 -8.41 6.81 -10.93
N VAL A 456 -7.11 7.00 -10.78
CA VAL A 456 -6.21 7.15 -11.93
C VAL A 456 -5.85 5.76 -12.42
N VAL A 457 -6.03 5.50 -13.70
CA VAL A 457 -5.72 4.22 -14.33
C VAL A 457 -4.72 4.41 -15.45
N ARG A 458 -3.93 3.36 -15.68
CA ARG A 458 -3.07 3.23 -16.84
C ARG A 458 -3.52 2.00 -17.63
N ILE A 459 -3.73 2.20 -18.93
CA ILE A 459 -4.12 1.17 -19.88
C ILE A 459 -3.06 1.13 -20.98
N GLU A 460 -2.63 -0.07 -21.35
CA GLU A 460 -1.79 -0.33 -22.52
C GLU A 460 -2.58 -1.25 -23.44
N THR A 461 -2.90 -0.78 -24.65
CA THR A 461 -3.61 -1.57 -25.65
C THR A 461 -2.72 -2.72 -26.13
N THR A 462 -3.32 -3.87 -26.43
CA THR A 462 -2.56 -5.08 -26.78
C THR A 462 -2.16 -5.12 -28.24
N THR A 463 -2.92 -4.48 -29.13
CA THR A 463 -2.72 -4.51 -30.58
C THR A 463 -1.67 -3.51 -31.05
N ASP A 464 -1.75 -2.25 -30.60
CA ASP A 464 -0.90 -1.14 -31.04
C ASP A 464 0.02 -0.58 -29.94
N LYS A 465 0.00 -1.17 -28.73
CA LYS A 465 0.86 -0.81 -27.58
C LYS A 465 0.77 0.67 -27.19
N GLN A 466 -0.37 1.31 -27.45
CA GLN A 466 -0.63 2.67 -27.00
C GLN A 466 -0.86 2.69 -25.50
N ARG A 467 -0.19 3.63 -24.83
CA ARG A 467 -0.29 3.82 -23.38
C ARG A 467 -1.12 5.05 -23.08
N ILE A 468 -2.22 4.84 -22.37
CA ILE A 468 -3.15 5.88 -21.97
C ILE A 468 -3.20 5.92 -20.45
N VAL A 469 -3.03 7.12 -19.90
CA VAL A 469 -3.17 7.39 -18.46
C VAL A 469 -4.28 8.40 -18.29
N GLY A 470 -5.23 8.10 -17.41
CA GLY A 470 -6.40 8.95 -17.22
C GLY A 470 -7.25 8.56 -16.01
N LEU A 471 -8.38 9.22 -15.84
CA LEU A 471 -9.34 8.90 -14.79
C LEU A 471 -10.31 7.82 -15.26
N PHE A 472 -10.46 6.76 -14.46
CA PHE A 472 -11.48 5.75 -14.68
C PHE A 472 -12.88 6.31 -14.37
N ILE A 473 -13.79 6.20 -15.33
CA ILE A 473 -15.19 6.59 -15.19
C ILE A 473 -16.04 5.30 -15.20
N PRO A 474 -16.77 4.99 -14.11
CA PRO A 474 -17.71 3.87 -14.11
C PRO A 474 -18.77 4.06 -15.20
N ASN A 475 -19.18 2.97 -15.86
CA ASN A 475 -20.18 3.04 -16.95
C ASN A 475 -21.49 3.72 -16.51
N SER A 476 -21.89 3.56 -15.25
CA SER A 476 -23.07 4.23 -14.66
C SER A 476 -22.92 5.75 -14.49
N ALA A 477 -21.71 6.27 -14.59
CA ALA A 477 -21.39 7.69 -14.41
C ALA A 477 -21.04 8.41 -15.72
N VAL A 478 -20.80 7.68 -16.82
CA VAL A 478 -20.33 8.26 -18.09
C VAL A 478 -21.29 9.35 -18.57
N GLU A 479 -22.59 9.05 -18.63
CA GLU A 479 -23.60 10.01 -19.10
C GLU A 479 -23.67 11.26 -18.20
N SER A 480 -23.70 11.10 -16.88
CA SER A 480 -23.69 12.23 -15.94
C SER A 480 -22.42 13.07 -16.07
N VAL A 481 -21.27 12.45 -16.33
CA VAL A 481 -20.01 13.18 -16.53
C VAL A 481 -20.05 13.94 -17.85
N LEU A 482 -20.53 13.35 -18.94
CA LEU A 482 -20.65 14.02 -20.24
C LEU A 482 -21.62 15.21 -20.19
N GLN A 483 -22.77 15.05 -19.54
CA GLN A 483 -23.74 16.13 -19.33
C GLN A 483 -23.15 17.28 -18.51
N ASP A 484 -22.50 16.97 -17.38
CA ASP A 484 -21.90 17.98 -16.49
C ASP A 484 -20.70 18.70 -17.16
N LEU A 485 -20.07 18.10 -18.18
CA LEU A 485 -19.01 18.71 -19.00
C LEU A 485 -19.53 19.54 -20.20
N ALA A 486 -20.85 19.68 -20.33
CA ALA A 486 -21.51 20.36 -21.45
C ALA A 486 -21.18 19.76 -22.83
N TRP A 487 -20.96 18.44 -22.89
CA TRP A 487 -20.80 17.74 -24.16
C TRP A 487 -22.17 17.65 -24.87
N VAL A 488 -22.31 18.37 -25.98
CA VAL A 488 -23.46 18.26 -26.88
C VAL A 488 -23.09 17.24 -27.96
N GLN A 489 -23.92 16.23 -28.13
CA GLN A 489 -23.80 15.25 -29.20
C GLN A 489 -23.89 16.00 -30.53
N ASP A 490 -22.83 16.01 -31.35
CA ASP A 490 -22.96 16.46 -32.73
C ASP A 490 -24.03 15.58 -33.38
N ILE A 491 -25.15 16.21 -33.72
CA ILE A 491 -26.20 15.60 -34.53
C ILE A 491 -25.59 15.50 -35.92
N GLU A 492 -25.22 14.30 -36.34
CA GLU A 492 -24.89 14.03 -37.74
C GLU A 492 -26.17 14.28 -38.56
N ASP A 493 -26.13 15.31 -39.41
CA ASP A 493 -27.09 15.55 -40.50
C ASP A 493 -26.93 14.51 -41.62
#